data_AF-A0A932U7A5-F1
#
_entry.id   AF-A0A932U7A5-F1
#
_cell.length_a   1.000
_cell.length_b   1.000
_cell.length_c   1.000
_cell.angle_alpha   90.00
_cell.angle_beta   90.00
_cell.angle_gamma   90.00
#
_symmetry.space_group_name_H-M   'P 1'
#
loop_
_entity.id
_entity.type
_entity.pdbx_description
1 polymer ?
#
loop_
_entity_poly.entity_id
_entity_poly.type
_entity_poly.pdbx_seq_one_letter_code
_entity_poly.pdbx_strand_id
1 'polypeptide(L)' 'GRRYRRQDEIGTPYCVTVDFQSLADRAVTIRERDSMSQERIPIPELRAALTEKLRV' A
#
# COMPACT_ATOMS: atom_id res chain seq x y z
N GLY A 1 -1.91 -12.53 -2.78
CA GLY A 1 -3.12 -13.21 -2.29
C GLY A 1 -3.06 -13.55 -0.82
N ARG A 2 -2.34 -14.61 -0.41
CA ARG A 2 -2.36 -15.14 0.98
C ARG A 2 -2.00 -14.11 2.06
N ARG A 3 -0.97 -13.28 1.82
CA ARG A 3 -0.55 -12.22 2.77
C ARG A 3 -1.59 -11.12 2.92
N TYR A 4 -2.18 -10.67 1.80
CA TYR A 4 -3.27 -9.70 1.80
C TYR A 4 -4.48 -10.19 2.61
N ARG A 5 -4.92 -11.44 2.41
CA ARG A 5 -6.04 -11.99 3.17
C ARG A 5 -5.80 -11.95 4.69
N ARG A 6 -4.58 -12.25 5.15
CA ARG A 6 -4.22 -12.14 6.57
C ARG A 6 -4.27 -10.70 7.08
N GLN A 7 -3.85 -9.74 6.27
CA GLN A 7 -3.91 -8.31 6.61
C GLN A 7 -5.35 -7.80 6.65
N ASP A 8 -6.16 -8.25 5.69
CA ASP A 8 -7.58 -7.94 5.63
C ASP A 8 -8.31 -8.51 6.88
N GLU A 9 -7.98 -9.74 7.30
CA GLU A 9 -8.52 -10.42 8.50
C GLU A 9 -8.19 -9.70 9.83
N ILE A 10 -7.00 -9.10 9.95
CA ILE A 10 -6.60 -8.35 11.16
C ILE A 10 -6.99 -6.86 11.09
N GLY A 11 -7.69 -6.45 10.03
CA GLY A 11 -8.23 -5.11 9.91
C GLY A 11 -7.24 -4.05 9.43
N THR A 12 -6.11 -4.41 8.82
CA THR A 12 -5.15 -3.44 8.27
C THR A 12 -5.78 -2.68 7.10
N PRO A 13 -5.98 -1.35 7.18
CA PRO A 13 -6.69 -0.59 6.14
C PRO A 13 -5.88 -0.43 4.86
N TYR A 14 -4.56 -0.24 4.97
CA TYR A 14 -3.64 -0.03 3.85
C TYR A 14 -2.44 -0.98 3.93
N CYS A 15 -2.15 -1.66 2.83
CA CYS A 15 -1.00 -2.55 2.69
C CYS A 15 0.01 -1.98 1.70
N VAL A 16 1.27 -1.80 2.10
CA VAL A 16 2.35 -1.39 1.21
C VAL A 16 3.12 -2.62 0.73
N THR A 17 3.30 -2.73 -0.59
CA THR A 17 4.08 -3.79 -1.22
C THR A 17 5.32 -3.20 -1.86
N VAL A 18 6.47 -3.75 -1.46
CA VAL A 18 7.77 -3.51 -2.07
C VAL A 18 8.13 -4.76 -2.88
N ASP A 19 8.31 -4.59 -4.17
CA ASP A 19 8.66 -5.62 -5.14
C ASP A 19 10.06 -5.37 -5.74
N PHE A 20 10.54 -6.29 -6.59
CA PHE A 20 11.83 -6.11 -7.26
C PHE A 20 11.85 -4.90 -8.19
N GLN A 21 10.70 -4.53 -8.75
CA GLN A 21 10.58 -3.33 -9.59
C GLN A 21 10.79 -2.05 -8.76
N SER A 22 10.39 -2.07 -7.49
CA SER A 22 10.56 -0.95 -6.53
C SER A 22 12.03 -0.53 -6.36
N LEU A 23 12.96 -1.48 -6.52
CA LEU A 23 14.39 -1.21 -6.46
C LEU A 23 14.89 -0.43 -7.69
N ALA A 24 14.25 -0.60 -8.84
CA ALA A 24 14.59 0.05 -10.09
C ALA A 24 13.88 1.40 -10.26
N ASP A 25 12.58 1.46 -9.96
CA ASP A 25 11.74 2.65 -10.20
C ASP A 25 11.52 3.52 -8.95
N ARG A 26 12.04 3.10 -7.78
CA ARG A 26 11.88 3.78 -6.48
C ARG A 26 10.41 4.10 -6.18
N ALA A 27 9.51 3.21 -6.59
CA ALA A 27 8.07 3.30 -6.34
C ALA A 27 7.57 2.07 -5.58
N VAL A 28 6.47 2.21 -4.85
CA VAL A 28 5.83 1.14 -4.08
C VAL A 28 4.35 1.10 -4.39
N THR A 29 3.72 -0.06 -4.18
CA THR A 29 2.28 -0.22 -4.40
C THR A 29 1.55 -0.18 -3.06
N ILE A 30 0.62 0.75 -2.90
CA ILE A 30 -0.36 0.75 -1.81
C ILE A 30 -1.60 -0.01 -2.28
N ARG A 31 -2.09 -0.94 -1.46
CA ARG A 31 -3.39 -1.58 -1.62
C ARG A 31 -4.32 -1.15 -0.49
N GLU A 32 -5.51 -0.69 -0.84
CA GLU A 32 -6.59 -0.41 0.11
C GLU A 32 -7.45 -1.66 0.32
N ARG A 33 -7.82 -1.94 1.57
CA ARG A 33 -8.60 -3.12 1.94
C ARG A 33 -10.03 -3.06 1.41
N ASP A 34 -10.73 -1.95 1.67
CA ASP A 34 -12.18 -1.86 1.46
C ASP A 34 -12.54 -1.74 -0.02
N SER A 35 -11.79 -0.91 -0.76
CA SER A 35 -11.99 -0.74 -2.21
C SER A 35 -11.30 -1.80 -3.06
N MET A 36 -10.39 -2.59 -2.47
CA MET A 36 -9.49 -3.52 -3.18
C MET A 36 -8.62 -2.84 -4.25
N SER A 37 -8.54 -1.51 -4.23
CA SER A 37 -7.75 -0.72 -5.20
C SER A 37 -6.25 -0.85 -4.92
N GLN A 38 -5.46 -0.70 -5.98
CA GLN A 38 -4.00 -0.71 -5.92
C GLN A 38 -3.46 0.51 -6.66
N GLU A 39 -2.59 1.25 -6.00
CA GLU A 39 -2.01 2.49 -6.50
C GLU A 39 -0.48 2.40 -6.37
N ARG A 40 0.25 2.64 -7.46
CA ARG A 40 1.71 2.68 -7.44
C ARG A 40 2.17 4.12 -7.33
N ILE A 41 2.91 4.43 -6.27
CA ILE A 41 3.38 5.79 -5.97
C ILE A 41 4.89 5.80 -5.72
N PRO A 42 5.58 6.92 -5.98
CA PRO A 42 6.98 7.09 -5.60
C PRO A 42 7.19 6.93 -4.08
N ILE A 43 8.31 6.32 -3.68
CA ILE A 43 8.70 6.18 -2.26
C ILE A 43 8.66 7.52 -1.48
N PRO A 44 9.14 8.66 -2.04
CA PRO A 44 9.08 9.94 -1.34
C PRO A 44 7.65 10.39 -0.98
N GLU A 45 6.67 10.03 -1.79
CA GLU A 45 5.27 10.42 -1.62
C GLU A 45 4.52 9.49 -0.65
N LEU A 46 5.07 8.31 -0.36
CA LEU A 46 4.45 7.28 0.48
C LEU A 46 3.95 7.81 1.82
N ARG A 47 4.78 8.59 2.53
CA ARG A 47 4.42 9.11 3.85
C ARG A 47 3.25 10.09 3.76
N ALA A 48 3.26 10.97 2.76
CA ALA A 48 2.21 11.95 2.55
C ALA A 48 0.89 11.25 2.18
N ALA A 49 0.94 10.35 1.18
CA ALA A 49 -0.22 9.59 0.72
C ALA A 49 -0.87 8.76 1.85
N LEU A 50 -0.07 8.06 2.67
CA LEU A 50 -0.61 7.32 3.81
C LEU A 50 -1.17 8.23 4.90
N THR A 51 -0.52 9.38 5.16
CA THR A 51 -1.03 10.33 6.16
C THR A 51 -2.38 10.90 5.73
N GLU A 52 -2.55 11.22 4.46
CA GLU A 52 -3.82 11.69 3.90
C GLU A 52 -4.89 10.60 3.96
N LYS A 53 -4.58 9.38 3.51
CA LYS A 53 -5.53 8.26 3.51
C LYS A 53 -5.90 7.76 4.92
N LEU A 54 -5.03 7.92 5.92
CA LEU A 54 -5.27 7.53 7.32
C LEU A 54 -5.95 8.63 8.15
N ARG A 55 -6.05 9.86 7.66
CA ARG A 55 -6.82 10.91 8.33
C ARG A 55 -8.30 10.60 8.16
N VAL A 56 -8.82 9.85 9.14
CA VAL A 56 -10.25 9.72 9.42
C VAL A 56 -10.78 11.05 9.98
#